data_AF-A0A661BHQ5-F1
#
_entry.id   AF-A0A661BHQ5-F1
#
_cell.length_a   1.000
_cell.length_b   1.000
_cell.length_c   1.000
_cell.angle_alpha   90.00
_cell.angle_beta   90.00
_cell.angle_gamma   90.00
#
_symmetry.space_group_name_H-M   'P 1'
#
loop_
_entity.id
_entity.type
_entity.pdbx_description
1 polymer ?
#
loop_
_entity_poly.entity_id
_entity_poly.type
_entity_poly.pdbx_seq_one_letter_code
_entity_poly.pdbx_strand_id
1 'polypeptide(L)'
;MNNRGFTLIEIVIAVAIIGILASMSIPIFKFSAAKARRNEAYITLKYIWEMEQAYYSRHGTYAPPTGFWLLPGGTAGNFVDIKSQLPASHGYDYSVLSV
;
A
#
# COMPACT_ATOMS: atom_id res chain seq x y z
N MET A 1 -47.53 -20.53 25.47
CA MET A 1 -46.47 -19.78 24.75
C MET A 1 -45.21 -19.85 25.59
N ASN A 2 -44.24 -20.69 25.21
CA ASN A 2 -43.05 -20.96 26.04
C ASN A 2 -41.94 -19.96 25.67
N ASN A 3 -41.87 -18.84 26.38
CA ASN A 3 -40.74 -17.91 26.31
C ASN A 3 -39.56 -18.51 27.07
N ARG A 4 -38.62 -19.14 26.35
CA ARG A 4 -37.31 -19.49 26.91
C ARG A 4 -36.45 -18.23 26.95
N GLY A 5 -36.16 -17.74 28.15
CA GLY A 5 -35.19 -16.67 28.36
C GLY A 5 -33.76 -17.20 28.29
N PHE A 6 -32.84 -16.39 27.76
CA PHE A 6 -31.40 -16.64 27.87
C PHE A 6 -30.95 -16.56 29.32
N THR A 7 -30.02 -17.42 29.71
CA THR A 7 -29.42 -17.38 31.03
C THR A 7 -28.32 -16.31 31.07
N LEU A 8 -28.16 -15.63 32.21
CA LEU A 8 -27.05 -14.68 32.41
C LEU A 8 -25.69 -15.36 32.23
N ILE A 9 -25.58 -16.62 32.64
CA ILE A 9 -24.33 -17.39 32.53
C ILE A 9 -23.94 -17.68 31.07
N GLU A 10 -24.91 -17.88 30.17
CA GLU A 10 -24.63 -18.04 28.73
C GLU A 10 -23.95 -16.79 28.16
N ILE A 11 -24.42 -15.60 28.53
CA ILE A 11 -23.84 -14.35 28.05
C ILE A 11 -22.45 -14.11 28.67
N VAL A 12 -22.25 -14.46 29.94
CA VAL A 12 -20.94 -14.30 30.61
C VAL A 12 -19.87 -15.17 29.94
N ILE A 13 -20.17 -16.42 29.64
CA ILE A 13 -19.22 -17.31 28.96
C ILE A 13 -18.98 -16.85 27.52
N ALA A 14 -20.03 -16.43 26.80
CA ALA A 14 -19.89 -15.93 25.44
C ALA A 14 -18.97 -14.70 25.37
N VAL A 15 -19.17 -13.70 26.23
CA VAL A 15 -18.33 -12.49 26.27
C VAL A 15 -16.91 -12.81 26.73
N ALA A 16 -16.74 -13.77 27.65
CA ALA A 16 -15.40 -14.24 28.05
C ALA A 16 -14.62 -14.83 26.86
N ILE A 17 -15.24 -15.68 26.04
CA ILE A 17 -14.60 -16.28 24.86
C ILE A 17 -14.29 -15.20 23.81
N ILE A 18 -15.26 -14.31 23.52
CA ILE A 18 -15.06 -13.22 22.55
C ILE A 18 -13.96 -12.27 23.01
N GLY A 19 -13.85 -11.98 24.32
CA GLY A 19 -12.79 -11.15 24.88
C GLY A 19 -11.39 -11.73 24.65
N ILE A 20 -11.23 -13.04 24.87
CA ILE A 20 -9.95 -13.74 24.61
C ILE A 20 -9.59 -13.66 23.13
N LEU A 21 -10.53 -14.01 22.24
CA LEU A 21 -10.31 -13.96 20.79
C LEU A 21 -10.02 -12.55 20.28
N ALA A 22 -10.74 -11.54 20.78
CA ALA A 22 -10.55 -10.15 20.40
C ALA A 22 -9.15 -9.64 20.81
N SER A 23 -8.69 -10.01 22.01
CA SER A 23 -7.35 -9.62 22.50
C SER A 23 -6.21 -10.14 21.61
N MET A 24 -6.36 -11.35 21.06
CA MET A 24 -5.39 -11.95 20.13
C MET A 24 -5.55 -11.44 18.70
N SER A 25 -6.78 -11.22 18.23
CA SER A 25 -7.08 -10.86 16.84
C SER A 25 -6.57 -9.47 16.45
N ILE A 26 -6.69 -8.48 17.34
CA ILE A 26 -6.28 -7.10 17.08
C ILE A 26 -4.79 -6.96 16.70
N PRO A 27 -3.81 -7.48 17.48
CA PRO A 27 -2.40 -7.36 17.11
C PRO A 27 -2.05 -8.11 15.83
N ILE A 28 -2.64 -9.30 15.62
CA ILE A 28 -2.41 -10.11 14.41
C ILE A 28 -2.88 -9.35 13.17
N PHE A 29 -4.07 -8.75 13.23
CA PHE A 29 -4.60 -7.95 12.13
C PHE A 29 -3.72 -6.73 11.82
N LYS A 30 -3.28 -5.98 12.85
CA LYS A 30 -2.39 -4.82 12.68
C LYS A 30 -1.07 -5.21 12.01
N PHE A 31 -0.47 -6.32 12.41
CA PHE A 31 0.76 -6.81 11.80
C PHE A 31 0.54 -7.24 10.34
N SER A 32 -0.55 -7.94 10.05
CA SER A 32 -0.92 -8.36 8.69
C SER A 32 -1.12 -7.16 7.76
N ALA A 33 -1.87 -6.13 8.22
CA ALA A 33 -2.09 -4.90 7.46
C ALA A 33 -0.79 -4.13 7.21
N ALA A 34 0.10 -4.03 8.21
CA ALA A 34 1.40 -3.39 8.04
C ALA A 34 2.31 -4.17 7.07
N LYS A 35 2.29 -5.51 7.13
CA LYS A 35 3.03 -6.38 6.20
C LYS A 35 2.51 -6.23 4.77
N ALA A 36 1.19 -6.16 4.57
CA ALA A 36 0.60 -5.93 3.26
C ALA A 36 1.06 -4.60 2.65
N ARG A 37 1.05 -3.50 3.43
CA ARG A 37 1.55 -2.19 2.99
C ARG A 37 3.03 -2.19 2.62
N ARG A 38 3.87 -2.90 3.41
CA ARG A 38 5.30 -3.06 3.10
C ARG A 38 5.53 -3.85 1.81
N ASN A 39 4.75 -4.90 1.61
CA ASN A 39 4.81 -5.70 0.39
C ASN A 39 4.38 -4.90 -0.84
N GLU A 40 3.33 -4.08 -0.72
CA GLU A 40 2.89 -3.17 -1.78
C GLU A 40 4.02 -2.22 -2.17
N ALA A 41 4.62 -1.51 -1.21
CA ALA A 41 5.74 -0.60 -1.46
C ALA A 41 6.96 -1.30 -2.09
N TYR A 42 7.26 -2.54 -1.65
CA TYR A 42 8.34 -3.34 -2.23
C TYR A 42 8.07 -3.71 -3.70
N ILE A 43 6.84 -4.13 -4.01
CA ILE A 43 6.43 -4.45 -5.38
C ILE A 43 6.52 -3.21 -6.26
N THR A 44 6.00 -2.08 -5.79
CA THR A 44 6.09 -0.78 -6.45
C THR A 44 7.54 -0.39 -6.77
N LEU A 45 8.44 -0.49 -5.80
CA LEU A 45 9.85 -0.15 -5.99
C LEU A 45 10.53 -1.07 -7.01
N LYS A 46 10.21 -2.36 -6.99
CA LYS A 46 10.70 -3.34 -7.97
C LYS A 46 10.26 -2.98 -9.40
N TYR A 47 9.00 -2.55 -9.57
CA TYR A 47 8.51 -2.08 -10.86
C TYR A 47 9.29 -0.86 -11.37
N ILE A 48 9.55 0.14 -10.53
CA ILE A 48 10.35 1.31 -10.91
C ILE A 48 11.75 0.89 -11.37
N TRP A 49 12.40 0.01 -10.61
CA TRP A 49 13.73 -0.50 -10.96
C TRP A 49 13.75 -1.25 -12.30
N GLU A 50 12.76 -2.11 -12.56
CA GLU A 50 12.64 -2.81 -13.84
C GLU A 50 12.44 -1.82 -15.01
N MET A 51 11.65 -0.76 -14.79
CA MET A 51 11.42 0.28 -15.79
C MET A 51 12.66 1.12 -16.07
N GLU A 52 13.42 1.51 -15.04
CA GLU A 52 14.71 2.18 -15.22
C GLU A 52 15.72 1.29 -15.95
N GLN A 53 15.79 0.01 -15.61
CA GLN A 53 16.68 -0.93 -16.27
C GLN A 53 16.32 -1.10 -17.76
N ALA A 54 15.02 -1.18 -18.07
CA ALA A 54 14.52 -1.22 -19.44
C ALA A 54 14.82 0.08 -20.21
N TYR A 55 14.74 1.25 -19.55
CA TYR A 55 15.09 2.53 -20.15
C TYR A 55 16.60 2.64 -20.43
N TYR A 56 17.43 2.24 -19.46
CA TYR A 56 18.88 2.21 -19.59
C TYR A 56 19.32 1.29 -20.73
N SER A 57 18.70 0.12 -20.87
CA SER A 57 18.96 -0.80 -21.97
C SER A 57 18.66 -0.20 -23.35
N ARG A 58 17.76 0.79 -23.45
CA ARG A 58 17.36 1.42 -24.71
C ARG A 58 18.14 2.69 -25.03
N HIS A 59 18.49 3.49 -24.02
CA HIS A 59 19.05 4.83 -24.20
C HIS A 59 20.50 4.96 -23.71
N GLY A 60 21.04 3.95 -23.00
CA GLY A 60 22.38 3.99 -22.44
C GLY A 60 22.55 4.95 -21.25
N THR A 61 21.46 5.56 -20.79
CA THR A 61 21.42 6.48 -19.64
C THR A 61 20.20 6.17 -18.78
N TYR A 62 20.26 6.49 -17.48
CA TYR A 62 19.10 6.40 -16.60
C TYR A 62 18.11 7.52 -16.87
N ALA A 63 16.83 7.29 -16.55
CA ALA A 63 15.80 8.31 -16.75
C ALA A 63 16.08 9.53 -15.85
N PRO A 64 15.93 10.77 -16.36
CA PRO A 64 16.08 11.96 -15.53
C PRO A 64 15.01 11.98 -14.43
N PRO A 65 15.28 12.58 -13.25
CA PRO A 65 14.31 12.67 -12.17
C PRO A 65 13.05 13.37 -12.66
N THR A 66 11.93 12.64 -12.73
CA THR A 66 10.64 13.20 -13.10
C THR A 66 10.02 13.87 -11.88
N GLY A 67 10.48 15.08 -11.58
CA GLY A 67 9.79 16.03 -10.74
C GLY A 67 9.09 17.07 -11.61
N PHE A 68 7.85 17.42 -11.27
CA PHE A 68 7.22 18.64 -11.78
C PHE A 68 7.99 19.85 -11.23
N TRP A 69 9.08 20.20 -11.91
CA TRP A 69 9.66 21.52 -11.81
C TRP A 69 9.06 22.32 -12.95
N LEU A 70 8.00 23.07 -12.68
CA LEU A 70 7.68 24.22 -13.51
C LEU A 70 8.86 25.18 -13.39
N LEU A 71 9.85 25.01 -14.26
CA LEU A 71 10.66 26.14 -14.69
C LEU A 71 9.65 27.16 -15.26
N PRO A 72 9.58 28.38 -14.72
CA PRO A 72 8.67 29.40 -15.25
C PRO A 72 8.93 29.56 -16.76
N GLY A 73 7.99 29.07 -17.59
CA GLY A 73 8.08 29.13 -19.06
C GLY A 73 8.45 27.84 -19.80
N GLY A 74 8.56 26.67 -19.16
CA GLY A 74 8.82 25.40 -19.85
C GLY A 74 7.54 24.75 -20.43
N THR A 75 7.47 24.56 -21.75
CA THR A 75 6.43 23.74 -22.39
C THR A 75 6.50 22.30 -21.87
N ALA A 76 5.37 21.75 -21.45
CA ALA A 76 5.26 20.35 -21.02
C ALA A 76 5.74 19.41 -22.13
N GLY A 77 6.96 18.89 -21.98
CA GLY A 77 7.42 17.77 -22.78
C GLY A 77 6.58 16.53 -22.48
N ASN A 78 6.49 15.61 -23.45
CA ASN A 78 5.89 14.30 -23.23
C ASN A 78 6.76 13.50 -22.26
N PHE A 79 6.48 13.61 -20.96
CA PHE A 79 7.13 12.81 -19.94
C PHE A 79 6.31 11.55 -19.70
N VAL A 80 6.99 10.40 -19.63
CA VAL A 80 6.36 9.14 -19.19
C VAL A 80 6.05 9.31 -17.71
N ASP A 81 4.79 9.60 -17.39
CA ASP A 81 4.29 9.52 -16.03
C ASP A 81 4.57 8.11 -15.51
N ILE A 82 5.58 7.94 -14.66
CA ILE A 82 5.86 6.63 -14.06
C ILE A 82 4.59 6.17 -13.32
N LYS A 83 3.83 7.11 -12.75
CA LYS A 83 2.48 6.94 -12.16
C LYS A 83 1.48 6.21 -13.08
N SER A 84 1.56 6.42 -14.39
CA SER A 84 0.66 5.80 -15.39
C SER A 84 1.03 4.37 -15.74
N GLN A 85 2.24 3.94 -15.40
CA GLN A 85 2.81 2.62 -15.73
C GLN A 85 2.77 1.67 -14.54
N LEU A 86 2.33 2.14 -13.37
CA LEU A 86 2.13 1.27 -12.22
C LEU A 86 0.74 0.66 -12.22
N PRO A 87 0.59 -0.55 -11.67
CA PRO A 87 -0.71 -1.16 -11.44
C PRO A 87 -1.73 -0.19 -10.82
N ALA A 88 -3.01 -0.26 -11.20
CA ALA A 88 -4.02 0.69 -10.72
C ALA A 88 -4.28 0.67 -9.18
N SER A 89 -3.63 -0.22 -8.41
CA SER A 89 -3.85 -0.40 -6.97
C SER A 89 -2.92 0.39 -6.05
N HIS A 90 -2.14 1.36 -6.54
CA HIS A 90 -1.18 2.09 -5.71
C HIS A 90 -1.92 3.08 -4.83
N GLY A 91 -2.20 2.69 -3.58
CA GLY A 91 -2.91 3.53 -2.61
C GLY A 91 -2.09 4.68 -2.03
N TYR A 92 -0.82 4.83 -2.44
CA TYR A 92 0.14 5.78 -1.88
C TYR A 92 0.90 6.52 -2.99
N ASP A 93 0.98 7.85 -2.86
CA ASP A 93 1.80 8.68 -3.72
C ASP A 93 3.27 8.56 -3.31
N TYR A 94 4.13 8.19 -4.25
CA TYR A 94 5.57 8.08 -4.02
C TYR A 94 6.29 9.01 -5.02
N SER A 95 7.25 9.77 -4.51
CA SER A 95 8.11 10.64 -5.31
C SER A 95 9.56 10.29 -5.01
N VAL A 96 10.34 10.06 -6.07
CA VAL A 96 11.76 9.78 -5.94
C VAL A 96 12.46 11.14 -5.83
N LEU A 97 12.92 11.50 -4.64
CA LEU A 97 13.74 12.69 -4.42
C LEU A 97 15.15 12.36 -4.88
N SER A 98 15.57 12.86 -6.04
CA SER A 98 16.99 12.87 -6.39
C SER A 98 17.69 13.87 -5.47
N VAL A 99 18.60 13.39 -4.62
CA VAL A 99 19.55 14.22 -3.86
C VAL A 99 20.53 14.87 -4.81
#